data_AF-A0A847NRC3-F1
#
_entry.id   AF-A0A847NRC3-F1
#
_cell.length_a   1.000
_cell.length_b   1.000
_cell.length_c   1.000
_cell.angle_alpha   90.00
_cell.angle_beta   90.00
_cell.angle_gamma   90.00
#
_symmetry.space_group_name_H-M   'P 1'
#
loop_
_entity.id
_entity.type
_entity.pdbx_description
1 polymer ?
#
loop_
_entity_poly.entity_id
_entity_poly.type
_entity_poly.pdbx_seq_one_letter_code
_entity_poly.pdbx_strand_id
1 'polypeptide(L)' 'MQANTLWHKVKEGYRNLDKALYPLIGLPSYEKYLEHFEKHHPGKTPLTRGEFIRQAQESRAKNIKC' A
#
# COMPACT_ATOMS: atom_id res chain seq x y z
N MET A 1 12.02 -20.00 -21.68
CA MET A 1 11.90 -19.42 -20.31
C MET A 1 12.38 -17.97 -20.33
N GLN A 2 11.59 -17.01 -20.83
CA GLN A 2 12.00 -15.58 -20.91
C GLN A 2 10.89 -14.59 -20.48
N ALA A 3 9.71 -15.08 -20.07
CA ALA A 3 8.60 -14.20 -19.70
C ALA A 3 8.77 -13.56 -18.30
N ASN A 4 9.52 -14.16 -17.38
CA ASN A 4 9.58 -13.70 -15.99
C ASN A 4 10.34 -12.37 -15.80
N THR A 5 11.40 -12.11 -16.56
CA THR A 5 12.29 -10.97 -16.26
C THR A 5 11.64 -9.61 -16.50
N LEU A 6 10.75 -9.52 -17.50
CA LEU A 6 10.03 -8.28 -17.80
C LEU A 6 8.99 -7.94 -16.71
N TRP A 7 8.19 -8.93 -16.30
CA TRP A 7 7.21 -8.76 -15.23
C TRP A 7 7.86 -8.40 -13.89
N HIS A 8 9.01 -9.02 -13.59
CA HIS A 8 9.79 -8.67 -12.40
C HIS A 8 10.27 -7.21 -12.42
N LYS A 9 10.81 -6.74 -13.55
CA LYS A 9 11.26 -5.34 -13.70
C LYS A 9 10.10 -4.35 -13.60
N VAL A 10 8.96 -4.65 -14.21
CA VAL A 10 7.75 -3.81 -14.12
C VAL A 10 7.24 -3.75 -12.69
N LYS A 11 7.17 -4.90 -12.00
CA LYS A 11 6.74 -4.98 -10.59
C LYS A 11 7.68 -4.21 -9.67
N GLU A 12 8.99 -4.30 -9.90
CA GLU A 12 9.99 -3.58 -9.12
C GLU A 12 9.93 -2.07 -9.36
N GLY A 13 9.76 -1.64 -10.61
CA GLY A 13 9.54 -0.24 -10.96
C GLY A 13 8.28 0.33 -10.28
N TYR A 14 7.18 -0.44 -10.27
CA TYR A 14 5.97 -0.06 -9.56
C TYR A 14 6.19 0.08 -8.05
N ARG A 15 6.87 -0.88 -7.41
CA ARG A 15 7.19 -0.83 -5.98
C ARG A 15 8.06 0.38 -5.62
N ASN A 16 9.01 0.73 -6.47
CA ASN A 16 9.88 1.88 -6.27
C ASN A 16 9.13 3.21 -6.41
N LEU A 17 8.23 3.30 -7.39
CA LEU A 17 7.35 4.45 -7.58
C LEU A 17 6.38 4.64 -6.40
N ASP A 18 5.75 3.55 -5.93
CA ASP A 18 4.85 3.54 -4.78
C ASP A 18 5.59 4.00 -3.50
N LYS A 19 6.84 3.55 -3.29
CA LYS A 19 7.67 4.03 -2.17
C LYS A 19 7.99 5.53 -2.23
N ALA A 20 8.11 6.12 -3.42
CA ALA A 20 8.44 7.54 -3.60
C ALA A 20 7.21 8.45 -3.53
N LEU A 21 6.10 8.07 -4.16
CA LEU A 21 4.88 8.89 -4.23
C LEU A 21 4.11 8.97 -2.91
N TYR A 22 4.00 7.86 -2.18
CA TYR A 22 3.14 7.80 -1.00
C TYR A 22 3.58 8.73 0.14
N PRO A 23 4.88 8.83 0.47
CA PRO A 23 5.38 9.86 1.38
C PRO A 23 5.10 11.29 0.89
N LEU A 24 5.21 11.55 -0.41
CA LEU A 24 4.97 12.87 -1.00
C LEU A 24 3.51 13.31 -0.86
N ILE A 25 2.56 12.41 -1.10
CA ILE A 25 1.12 12.68 -0.99
C ILE A 25 0.59 12.52 0.46
N GLY A 26 1.45 12.09 1.40
CA GLY A 26 1.08 11.84 2.79
C GLY A 26 0.13 10.66 2.99
N LEU A 27 0.10 9.69 2.07
CA LEU A 27 -0.68 8.46 2.19
C LEU A 27 0.23 7.26 2.51
N PRO A 28 -0.26 6.23 3.21
CA PRO A 28 0.50 5.01 3.44
C PRO A 28 0.49 4.09 2.20
N SER A 29 1.63 3.43 1.92
CA SER A 29 1.75 2.46 0.81
C SER A 29 1.01 1.16 1.11
N TYR A 30 0.24 0.66 0.13
CA TYR A 30 -0.55 -0.56 0.27
C TYR A 30 0.32 -1.83 0.37
N GLU A 31 1.46 -1.90 -0.32
CA GLU A 31 2.39 -3.04 -0.18
C GLU A 31 2.93 -3.14 1.24
N LYS A 32 3.32 -2.01 1.83
CA LYS A 32 3.77 -1.97 3.23
C LYS A 32 2.66 -2.38 4.20
N TYR A 33 1.41 -2.01 3.90
CA TYR A 33 0.25 -2.45 4.68
C TYR A 33 0.11 -3.98 4.63
N LEU A 34 0.23 -4.61 3.47
CA LEU A 34 0.17 -6.07 3.36
C LEU A 34 1.32 -6.75 4.13
N GLU A 35 2.55 -6.26 3.98
CA GLU A 35 3.72 -6.77 4.73
C GLU A 35 3.52 -6.66 6.25
N HIS A 36 2.92 -5.56 6.72
CA HIS A 36 2.58 -5.36 8.14
C HIS A 36 1.43 -6.27 8.57
N PHE A 37 0.37 -6.35 7.76
CA PHE A 37 -0.82 -7.12 8.07
C PHE A 37 -0.51 -8.62 8.17
N GLU A 38 0.32 -9.16 7.28
CA GLU A 38 0.76 -10.55 7.33
C GLU A 38 1.56 -10.85 8.61
N LYS A 39 2.43 -9.93 9.03
CA LYS A 39 3.25 -10.08 10.24
C LYS A 39 2.44 -10.00 11.54
N HIS A 40 1.44 -9.11 11.59
CA HIS A 40 0.73 -8.79 12.84
C HIS A 40 -0.67 -9.39 12.94
N HIS A 41 -1.27 -9.78 11.81
CA HIS A 41 -2.62 -10.34 11.74
C HIS A 41 -2.67 -11.61 10.86
N PRO A 42 -1.90 -12.67 11.21
CA PRO A 42 -1.98 -13.93 10.49
C PRO A 42 -3.41 -14.49 10.59
N GLY A 43 -3.96 -14.91 9.45
CA GLY A 43 -5.28 -15.55 9.36
C GLY A 43 -6.49 -14.61 9.22
N LYS A 44 -6.28 -13.30 9.12
CA LYS A 44 -7.33 -12.36 8.72
C LYS A 44 -7.23 -12.02 7.23
N THR A 45 -8.31 -11.54 6.64
CA THR A 45 -8.29 -11.03 5.26
C THR A 45 -7.92 -9.54 5.29
N PRO A 46 -6.86 -9.12 4.58
CA PRO A 46 -6.51 -7.70 4.47
C PRO A 46 -7.61 -6.94 3.73
N LEU A 47 -7.72 -5.65 4.03
CA LEU A 47 -8.60 -4.73 3.29
C LEU A 47 -8.18 -4.65 1.83
N THR A 48 -9.13 -4.40 0.95
CA THR A 48 -8.81 -4.07 -0.44
C THR A 48 -8.06 -2.73 -0.51
N ARG A 49 -7.30 -2.50 -1.59
CA ARG A 49 -6.56 -1.23 -1.79
C ARG A 49 -7.46 0.00 -1.65
N GLY A 50 -8.67 -0.04 -2.22
CA GLY A 50 -9.63 1.05 -2.15
C GLY A 50 -10.11 1.31 -0.72
N GLU A 51 -10.44 0.25 0.02
CA GLU A 51 -10.86 0.36 1.42
C GLU A 51 -9.74 0.87 2.33
N PHE A 52 -8.51 0.42 2.10
CA PHE A 52 -7.33 0.90 2.83
C PHE A 52 -7.11 2.40 2.62
N ILE A 53 -7.18 2.89 1.38
CA ILE A 53 -7.03 4.32 1.07
C ILE A 53 -8.19 5.12 1.68
N ARG A 54 -9.43 4.64 1.54
CA ARG A 54 -10.60 5.30 2.14
C ARG A 54 -10.47 5.39 3.65
N GLN A 55 -10.06 4.30 4.32
CA GLN A 55 -9.83 4.29 5.77
C GLN A 55 -8.71 5.26 6.17
N ALA A 56 -7.61 5.32 5.41
CA ALA A 56 -6.53 6.28 5.65
C ALA A 56 -7.00 7.74 5.53
N GLN A 57 -7.82 8.03 4.51
CA GLN A 57 -8.41 9.35 4.29
C GLN A 57 -9.40 9.74 5.41
N GLU A 58 -10.28 8.82 5.80
CA GLU A 58 -11.24 9.05 6.89
C GLU A 58 -10.55 9.27 8.23
N SER A 59 -9.52 8.49 8.55
CA SER A 59 -8.71 8.68 9.77
C SER A 59 -8.03 10.06 9.81
N ARG A 60 -7.61 10.57 8.64
CA ARG A 60 -7.08 11.93 8.52
C ARG A 60 -8.17 12.98 8.69
N ALA A 61 -9.33 12.80 8.06
CA ALA A 61 -10.46 13.72 8.17
C ALA A 61 -10.99 13.83 9.61
N LYS A 62 -11.08 12.71 10.34
CA LYS A 62 -11.49 12.67 11.75
C LYS A 62 -10.51 13.35 12.70
N ASN A 63 -9.25 13.53 12.29
CA ASN A 63 -8.22 14.24 13.07
C ASN A 63 -8.22 15.75 12.82
N ILE A 64 -8.97 16.26 11.84
CA ILE A 64 -9.24 17.70 11.72
C ILE A 64 -10.28 18.04 12.79
N LYS A 65 -9.83 18.40 14.00
CA LYS A 65 -10.72 19.06 14.96
C LYS A 65 -11.13 20.40 14.34
N CYS A 66 -12.45 20.61 14.23
CA CYS A 66 -13.04 21.91 13.96
C CYS A 66 -12.62 22.93 15.03
#